data_AF-A0A7C2VW27-F1
#
_entry.id   AF-A0A7C2VW27-F1
#
_cell.length_a   1.000
_cell.length_b   1.000
_cell.length_c   1.000
_cell.angle_alpha   90.00
_cell.angle_beta   90.00
_cell.angle_gamma   90.00
#
_symmetry.space_group_name_H-M   'P 1'
#
loop_
_entity.id
_entity.type
_entity.pdbx_description
1 polymer ?
#
loop_
_entity_poly.entity_id
_entity_poly.type
_entity_poly.pdbx_seq_one_letter_code
_entity_poly.pdbx_strand_id
1 'polypeptide(L)' 'LPDPDLLIRTSGEMRVSNFLLWQIAYTELYITPVLWPDFRKRHLLEAVIDYQRRERRFGGI' A
#
# COMPACT_ATOMS: atom_id res chain seq x y z
N LEU A 1 1.73 0.58 18.51
CA LEU A 1 1.20 1.16 17.26
C LEU A 1 0.55 0.02 16.49
N PRO A 2 -0.65 0.18 15.90
CA PRO A 2 -1.25 -0.87 15.08
C PRO A 2 -0.46 -1.10 13.78
N ASP A 3 -0.58 -2.30 13.21
CA ASP A 3 -0.03 -2.64 11.90
C ASP A 3 -0.76 -1.85 10.79
N PRO A 4 -0.06 -1.48 9.70
CA PRO A 4 -0.67 -0.71 8.62
C PRO A 4 -1.65 -1.57 7.82
N ASP A 5 -2.78 -1.00 7.42
CA ASP A 5 -3.71 -1.70 6.54
C ASP A 5 -3.40 -1.52 5.05
N LEU A 6 -2.73 -0.42 4.70
CA LEU A 6 -2.34 -0.06 3.34
C LEU A 6 -0.89 0.45 3.32
N LEU A 7 -0.07 -0.12 2.44
CA LEU A 7 1.27 0.35 2.12
C LEU A 7 1.28 0.89 0.68
N ILE A 8 1.60 2.17 0.52
CA ILE A 8 1.75 2.81 -0.80
C ILE A 8 3.23 2.89 -1.17
N ARG A 9 3.60 2.30 -2.31
CA ARG A 9 4.95 2.41 -2.88
C ARG A 9 4.93 3.20 -4.18
N THR A 10 5.68 4.30 -4.19
CA THR A 10 5.86 5.16 -5.36
C THR A 10 6.99 4.66 -6.25
N SER A 11 7.21 5.34 -7.39
CA SER A 11 8.26 5.06 -8.38
C SER A 11 8.19 3.69 -9.08
N GLY A 12 7.07 2.98 -9.01
CA GLY A 12 6.79 1.77 -9.80
C GLY A 12 7.50 0.49 -9.35
N GLU A 13 8.26 0.53 -8.27
CA GLU A 13 9.12 -0.59 -7.87
C GLU A 13 8.34 -1.67 -7.10
N MET A 14 8.27 -2.89 -7.64
CA MET A 14 7.59 -4.04 -7.02
C MET A 14 8.49 -4.76 -6.01
N ARG A 15 8.83 -4.08 -4.90
CA ARG A 15 9.58 -4.66 -3.78
C ARG A 15 9.21 -3.97 -2.48
N VAL A 16 9.54 -4.57 -1.34
CA VAL A 16 9.34 -3.92 -0.04
C VAL A 16 10.62 -3.24 0.47
N SER A 17 11.79 -3.73 0.06
CA SER A 17 13.10 -3.17 0.46
C SER A 17 13.33 -3.13 1.96
N ASN A 18 13.06 -4.24 2.66
CA ASN A 18 13.27 -4.37 4.12
C ASN A 18 12.47 -3.38 4.98
N PHE A 19 11.33 -2.91 4.47
CA PHE A 19 10.48 -1.96 5.18
C PHE A 19 9.30 -2.69 5.86
N LEU A 20 9.25 -2.62 7.20
CA LEU A 20 8.15 -3.14 8.03
C LEU A 20 7.76 -4.61 7.78
N LEU A 21 8.75 -5.48 7.50
CA LEU A 21 8.53 -6.85 7.05
C LEU A 21 7.52 -7.65 7.90
N TRP A 22 7.56 -7.48 9.22
CA TRP A 22 6.63 -8.16 10.12
C TRP A 22 5.23 -7.53 10.10
N GLN A 23 5.19 -6.20 10.21
CA GLN A 23 3.94 -5.45 10.31
C GLN A 23 3.11 -5.52 9.03
N ILE A 24 3.73 -5.80 7.87
CA ILE A 24 3.02 -5.84 6.59
C ILE A 24 2.45 -7.20 6.18
N ALA A 25 2.41 -8.18 7.09
CA ALA A 25 2.04 -9.56 6.78
C ALA A 25 0.66 -9.70 6.08
N TYR A 26 -0.30 -8.83 6.42
CA TYR A 26 -1.64 -8.76 5.81
C TYR A 26 -2.01 -7.35 5.32
N THR A 27 -0.99 -6.54 5.03
CA THR A 27 -1.17 -5.18 4.53
C THR A 27 -1.40 -5.21 3.02
N GLU A 28 -2.35 -4.41 2.56
CA GLU A 28 -2.57 -4.24 1.13
C GLU A 28 -1.45 -3.40 0.51
N LEU A 29 -0.89 -3.89 -0.60
CA LEU A 29 0.14 -3.16 -1.34
C LEU A 29 -0.49 -2.40 -2.50
N TYR A 30 -0.26 -1.08 -2.53
CA TYR A 30 -0.60 -0.22 -3.65
C TYR A 30 0.68 0.34 -4.26
N ILE A 31 0.96 0.00 -5.53
CA ILE A 31 2.15 0.46 -6.23
C ILE A 31 1.76 1.40 -7.35
N THR A 32 2.43 2.55 -7.41
CA THR A 32 2.19 3.58 -8.43
C THR A 32 3.48 3.99 -9.12
N PRO A 33 3.46 4.23 -10.44
CA PRO A 33 4.62 4.73 -11.18
C PRO A 33 4.93 6.21 -10.85
N VAL A 34 4.02 6.93 -10.18
CA VAL A 34 4.24 8.32 -9.77
C VAL A 34 5.47 8.41 -8.88
N LEU A 35 6.42 9.30 -9.21
CA LEU A 35 7.61 9.54 -8.40
C LEU A 35 7.23 10.27 -7.09
N TRP A 36 7.98 10.03 -6.02
CA TRP A 36 7.69 10.62 -4.72
C TRP A 36 7.56 12.17 -4.74
N PRO A 37 8.45 12.94 -5.41
CA PRO A 37 8.31 14.40 -5.49
C PRO A 37 7.06 14.86 -6.25
N ASP A 38 6.44 14.00 -7.06
CA ASP A 38 5.23 14.27 -7.84
C ASP A 38 3.96 13.69 -7.17
N PHE A 39 4.13 12.98 -6.06
CA PHE A 39 3.00 12.43 -5.31
C PHE A 39 2.20 13.56 -4.65
N ARG A 40 0.87 13.51 -4.77
CA ARG A 40 -0.05 14.59 -4.37
C ARG A 40 -1.28 13.98 -3.71
N LYS A 41 -2.10 14.82 -3.07
CA LYS A 41 -3.35 14.41 -2.40
C LYS A 41 -4.25 13.52 -3.27
N ARG A 42 -4.37 13.81 -4.58
CA ARG A 42 -5.17 12.98 -5.50
C ARG A 42 -4.70 11.52 -5.56
N HIS A 43 -3.39 11.29 -5.62
CA HIS A 43 -2.81 9.95 -5.71
C HIS A 43 -3.01 9.17 -4.40
N LEU A 44 -2.97 9.87 -3.26
CA LEU A 44 -3.34 9.25 -1.97
C LEU A 44 -4.81 8.83 -1.96
N LEU A 45 -5.72 9.70 -2.40
CA LEU A 45 -7.15 9.38 -2.46
C LEU A 45 -7.43 8.22 -3.42
N GLU A 46 -6.76 8.18 -4.58
CA GLU A 46 -6.82 7.05 -5.52
C GLU A 46 -6.39 5.74 -4.86
N ALA A 47 -5.28 5.75 -4.12
CA ALA A 47 -4.81 4.57 -3.39
C ALA A 47 -5.78 4.12 -2.29
N VAL A 48 -6.41 5.06 -1.57
CA VAL A 48 -7.43 4.75 -0.55
C VAL A 48 -8.69 4.18 -1.18
N ILE A 49 -9.16 4.74 -2.31
CA ILE A 49 -10.33 4.23 -3.04
C ILE A 49 -10.07 2.81 -3.56
N ASP A 50 -8.86 2.54 -4.09
CA ASP A 50 -8.47 1.19 -4.50
C ASP A 50 -8.47 0.23 -3.31
N TYR A 51 -7.85 0.63 -2.19
CA TYR A 51 -7.81 -0.14 -0.95
C TYR A 51 -9.21 -0.52 -0.46
N GLN A 52 -10.16 0.42 -0.45
CA GLN A 52 -11.53 0.19 0.01
C GLN A 52 -12.30 -0.84 -0.83
N ARG A 53 -11.84 -1.13 -2.06
CA ARG A 53 -12.45 -2.15 -2.93
C ARG A 53 -11.88 -3.55 -2.70
N ARG A 54 -10.83 -3.68 -1.90
CA ARG A 54 -10.18 -4.97 -1.64
C ARG A 54 -10.89 -5.72 -0.52
N GLU A 55 -11.14 -7.01 -0.77
CA GLU A 55 -11.68 -7.91 0.23
C GLU A 55 -10.52 -8.53 1.03
N ARG A 56 -10.37 -8.13 2.29
CA ARG A 56 -9.30 -8.62 3.16
C ARG A 56 -9.77 -9.88 3.88
N ARG A 57 -9.13 -11.00 3.54
CA ARG A 57 -9.50 -12.33 4.07
C ARG A 57 -8.73 -12.75 5.31
N PHE A 58 -7.58 -12.12 5.59
CA PHE A 58 -6.73 -12.43 6.76
C PHE A 58 -6.43 -13.93 6.95
N GLY A 59 -6.25 -14.68 5.86
CA GLY A 59 -6.04 -16.14 5.89
C GLY A 59 -7.32 -16.98 5.92
N GLY A 60 -8.50 -16.35 5.88
CA GLY A 60 -9.79 -16.99 5.60
C GLY A 60 -9.98 -17.34 4.13
N ILE A 61 -10.96 -18.22 3.85
CA ILE A 61 -11.31 -18.73 2.52
C ILE A 61 -12.03 -17.64 1.71
#